data_AF-A0A3N5MU17-F1
#
_entry.id   AF-A0A3N5MU17-F1
#
_cell.length_a   1.000
_cell.length_b   1.000
_cell.length_c   1.000
_cell.angle_alpha   90.00
_cell.angle_beta   90.00
_cell.angle_gamma   90.00
#
_symmetry.space_group_name_H-M   'P 1'
#
loop_
_entity.id
_entity.type
_entity.pdbx_description
1 polymer ?
#
loop_
_entity_poly.entity_id
_entity_poly.type
_entity_poly.pdbx_seq_one_letter_code
_entity_poly.pdbx_strand_id
1 'polypeptide(L)'
;MSVKKALILVLTCALLLGACDYIVLPEEEESLTAAESKGWSAVATSVGKSAAGDLHIDLAILNETANWSAMQAAANEPAVLTAGGKTTSCDTVFVGTGGHRLAPGFRMKGYTGGTKPEPKTQLLYVECKGAEAVPGAVLSLDYSYVTGEYNYYYPDENKTDATMEIALDDVATDLSYPEAVKFEGLVQPTAAEITAINDVILTLPGIERTDNGFQFTWQTNNPGEYPTDVHIGTPPVIGSDGILYGYYQTPDIVSVPVTPAGGTAEWTTQVSAPVDVKGFYIMLSVESKKQRLFVSYAVDISDR
;
A
#
# COMPACT_ATOMS: atom_id res chain seq x y z
N MET A 1 37.04 -32.45 -44.51
CA MET A 1 37.29 -31.79 -43.22
C MET A 1 37.23 -32.86 -42.13
N SER A 2 38.25 -33.01 -41.27
CA SER A 2 38.25 -34.10 -40.28
C SER A 2 37.08 -33.91 -39.30
N VAL A 3 36.38 -34.98 -38.93
CA VAL A 3 35.18 -34.96 -38.07
C VAL A 3 35.44 -34.22 -36.75
N LYS A 4 36.69 -34.26 -36.25
CA LYS A 4 37.13 -33.52 -35.06
C LYS A 4 37.09 -31.99 -35.25
N LYS A 5 37.40 -31.49 -36.45
CA LYS A 5 37.35 -30.05 -36.75
C LYS A 5 35.92 -29.53 -36.89
N ALA A 6 35.00 -30.36 -37.39
CA ALA A 6 33.58 -30.00 -37.47
C ALA A 6 32.91 -29.98 -36.07
N LEU A 7 33.26 -30.92 -35.20
CA LEU A 7 32.73 -30.98 -33.83
C LEU A 7 33.15 -29.78 -32.97
N ILE A 8 34.41 -29.33 -33.12
CA ILE A 8 34.90 -28.14 -32.42
C ILE A 8 34.16 -26.88 -32.89
N LEU A 9 33.91 -26.74 -34.19
CA LEU A 9 33.18 -25.59 -34.72
C LEU A 9 31.73 -25.53 -34.18
N VAL A 10 31.05 -26.68 -34.12
CA VAL A 10 29.69 -26.79 -33.59
C VAL A 10 29.63 -26.53 -32.08
N LEU A 11 30.60 -27.04 -31.30
CA LEU A 11 30.68 -26.74 -29.86
C LEU A 11 30.95 -25.26 -29.59
N THR A 12 31.77 -24.61 -30.42
CA THR A 12 32.09 -23.19 -30.26
C THR A 12 30.88 -22.33 -30.60
N CYS A 13 30.10 -22.67 -31.63
CA CYS A 13 28.82 -22.01 -31.92
C CYS A 13 27.77 -22.24 -30.84
N ALA A 14 27.69 -23.44 -30.24
CA ALA A 14 26.75 -23.73 -29.15
C ALA A 14 27.09 -22.98 -27.84
N LEU A 15 28.39 -22.78 -27.54
CA LEU A 15 28.85 -21.97 -26.41
C LEU A 15 28.59 -20.46 -26.60
N LEU A 16 28.60 -19.97 -27.84
CA LEU A 16 28.31 -18.57 -28.17
C LEU A 16 26.81 -18.24 -28.19
N LEU A 17 25.93 -19.24 -28.29
CA LEU A 17 24.46 -19.06 -28.22
C LEU A 17 23.90 -19.09 -26.79
N GLY A 18 24.74 -19.35 -25.78
CA GLY A 18 24.35 -19.38 -24.37
C GLY A 18 24.45 -18.03 -23.64
N ALA A 19 24.97 -16.99 -24.31
CA ALA A 19 25.03 -15.63 -23.77
C ALA A 19 23.82 -14.83 -24.25
N CYS A 20 22.62 -15.28 -23.87
CA CYS A 20 21.53 -14.32 -23.68
C CYS A 20 21.90 -13.53 -22.43
N ASP A 21 22.65 -12.43 -22.62
CA ASP A 21 22.79 -11.42 -21.57
C ASP A 21 21.38 -11.05 -21.14
N TYR A 22 21.04 -11.42 -19.91
CA TYR A 22 19.93 -10.82 -19.21
C TYR A 22 20.36 -9.36 -19.05
N ILE A 23 19.82 -8.47 -19.89
CA ILE A 23 20.01 -7.04 -19.72
C ILE A 23 19.27 -6.69 -18.43
N VAL A 24 19.98 -6.73 -17.32
CA VAL A 24 19.57 -6.07 -16.09
C VAL A 24 19.70 -4.59 -16.40
N LEU A 25 18.57 -3.96 -16.77
CA LEU A 25 18.50 -2.51 -16.85
C LEU A 25 18.92 -1.96 -15.48
N PRO A 26 19.92 -1.06 -15.42
CA PRO A 26 20.24 -0.39 -14.16
C PRO A 26 18.98 0.32 -13.66
N GLU A 27 18.67 0.17 -12.38
CA GLU A 27 17.59 0.95 -11.76
C GLU A 27 17.94 2.44 -11.91
N GLU A 28 17.10 3.20 -12.61
CA GLU A 28 17.17 4.65 -12.57
C GLU A 28 16.88 5.09 -11.13
N GLU A 29 17.91 5.55 -10.43
CA GLU A 29 17.81 6.17 -9.12
C GLU A 29 17.19 7.57 -9.27
N GLU A 30 15.88 7.64 -9.46
CA GLU A 30 15.13 8.84 -9.09
C GLU A 30 14.86 8.81 -7.57
N SER A 31 15.91 9.01 -6.78
CA SER A 31 15.74 9.19 -5.34
C SER A 31 15.31 10.64 -5.08
N LEU A 32 14.03 10.83 -4.75
CA LEU A 32 13.63 11.91 -3.85
C LEU A 32 14.59 11.85 -2.65
N THR A 33 15.19 12.97 -2.26
CA THR A 33 16.19 13.06 -1.18
C THR A 33 15.81 12.13 -0.02
N ALA A 34 16.57 11.05 0.17
CA ALA A 34 16.21 9.98 1.08
C ALA A 34 16.13 10.52 2.51
N ALA A 35 14.92 10.81 2.97
CA ALA A 35 14.67 11.01 4.39
C ALA A 35 15.00 9.67 5.10
N GLU A 36 15.61 9.76 6.28
CA GLU A 36 15.95 8.57 7.05
C GLU A 36 14.67 7.81 7.42
N SER A 37 14.63 6.52 7.07
CA SER A 37 13.48 5.65 7.37
C SER A 37 13.36 5.42 8.87
N LYS A 38 12.17 5.67 9.44
CA LYS A 38 11.88 5.45 10.87
C LYS A 38 10.90 4.30 11.13
N GLY A 39 10.58 3.52 10.10
CA GLY A 39 9.55 2.48 10.18
C GLY A 39 8.15 3.07 10.23
N TRP A 40 7.27 2.43 11.01
CA TRP A 40 5.92 2.91 11.28
C TRP A 40 5.78 3.35 12.73
N SER A 41 5.01 4.41 12.95
CA SER A 41 4.63 4.86 14.29
C SER A 41 3.13 4.77 14.50
N ALA A 42 2.74 4.69 15.77
CA ALA A 42 1.35 4.66 16.18
C ALA A 42 1.12 5.58 17.38
N VAL A 43 -0.09 6.11 17.48
CA VAL A 43 -0.56 6.91 18.62
C VAL A 43 -1.92 6.42 19.06
N ALA A 44 -2.19 6.47 20.37
CA ALA A 44 -3.52 6.22 20.91
C ALA A 44 -4.44 7.40 20.58
N THR A 45 -5.61 7.13 20.01
CA THR A 45 -6.64 8.13 19.73
C THR A 45 -7.78 8.10 20.74
N SER A 46 -7.93 6.97 21.45
CA SER A 46 -8.90 6.80 22.52
C SER A 46 -8.49 5.59 23.38
N VAL A 47 -8.71 5.71 24.69
CA VAL A 47 -8.48 4.64 25.66
C VAL A 47 -9.74 4.52 26.50
N GLY A 48 -10.40 3.37 26.41
CA GLY A 48 -11.72 3.15 27.00
C GLY A 48 -11.97 1.69 27.34
N LYS A 49 -13.25 1.33 27.43
CA LYS A 49 -13.68 -0.05 27.65
C LYS A 49 -14.44 -0.57 26.43
N SER A 50 -14.20 -1.82 26.06
CA SER A 50 -14.99 -2.54 25.07
C SER A 50 -16.39 -2.84 25.61
N ALA A 51 -17.28 -3.33 24.76
CA ALA A 51 -18.61 -3.77 25.18
C ALA A 51 -18.57 -4.91 26.23
N ALA A 52 -17.48 -5.70 26.25
CA ALA A 52 -17.25 -6.75 27.23
C ALA A 52 -16.65 -6.22 28.56
N GLY A 53 -16.31 -4.93 28.63
CA GLY A 53 -15.69 -4.30 29.79
C GLY A 53 -14.15 -4.42 29.84
N ASP A 54 -13.54 -4.99 28.80
CA ASP A 54 -12.10 -5.10 28.65
C ASP A 54 -11.50 -3.75 28.24
N LEU A 55 -10.21 -3.53 28.49
CA LEU A 55 -9.52 -2.33 28.02
C LEU A 55 -9.52 -2.32 26.48
N HIS A 56 -9.96 -1.21 25.88
CA HIS A 56 -10.00 -0.99 24.44
C HIS A 56 -9.20 0.27 24.09
N ILE A 57 -8.25 0.15 23.16
CA ILE A 57 -7.33 1.22 22.77
C ILE A 57 -7.45 1.42 21.26
N ASP A 58 -8.03 2.55 20.85
CA ASP A 58 -8.08 2.96 19.44
C ASP A 58 -6.73 3.57 19.03
N LEU A 59 -6.28 3.25 17.82
CA LEU A 59 -4.98 3.63 17.31
C LEU A 59 -5.07 4.35 15.96
N ALA A 60 -4.09 5.21 15.70
CA ALA A 60 -3.78 5.70 14.37
C ALA A 60 -2.31 5.40 14.05
N ILE A 61 -2.03 4.94 12.83
CA ILE A 61 -0.68 4.60 12.35
C ILE A 61 -0.21 5.60 11.28
N LEU A 62 1.08 5.91 11.28
CA LEU A 62 1.73 6.83 10.34
C LEU A 62 2.89 6.11 9.64
N ASN A 63 2.92 6.22 8.31
CA ASN A 63 4.04 5.71 7.52
C ASN A 63 5.23 6.70 7.57
N GLU A 64 6.26 6.38 8.35
CA GLU A 64 7.51 7.14 8.43
C GLU A 64 8.68 6.42 7.75
N THR A 65 8.39 5.47 6.86
CA THR A 65 9.43 4.68 6.18
C THR A 65 10.18 5.45 5.10
N ALA A 66 9.76 6.70 4.82
CA ALA A 66 10.19 7.53 3.69
C ALA A 66 9.91 6.91 2.31
N ASN A 67 9.11 5.83 2.26
CA ASN A 67 8.73 5.15 1.03
C ASN A 67 7.28 4.65 1.12
N TRP A 68 6.73 4.15 0.03
CA TRP A 68 5.47 3.41 0.02
C TRP A 68 5.63 2.14 0.84
N SER A 69 4.70 1.89 1.74
CA SER A 69 4.81 0.73 2.63
C SER A 69 3.46 0.13 2.99
N ALA A 70 3.43 -1.18 3.17
CA ALA A 70 2.33 -1.89 3.83
C ALA A 70 2.83 -2.43 5.17
N MET A 71 2.03 -2.28 6.23
CA MET A 71 2.36 -2.82 7.56
C MET A 71 1.26 -3.73 8.08
N GLN A 72 1.65 -4.66 8.93
CA GLN A 72 0.75 -5.53 9.67
C GLN A 72 1.36 -5.91 11.02
N ALA A 73 0.52 -5.94 12.07
CA ALA A 73 0.88 -6.56 13.34
C ALA A 73 1.42 -7.98 13.15
N ALA A 74 2.37 -8.40 13.99
CA ALA A 74 2.97 -9.72 13.91
C ALA A 74 1.89 -10.81 14.05
N ALA A 75 1.93 -11.79 13.15
CA ALA A 75 0.89 -12.79 13.06
C ALA A 75 0.97 -13.76 14.25
N ASN A 76 -0.16 -13.91 14.96
CA ASN A 76 -0.28 -14.75 16.16
C ASN A 76 0.54 -14.29 17.36
N GLU A 77 0.97 -13.03 17.38
CA GLU A 77 1.66 -12.43 18.52
C GLU A 77 0.76 -11.39 19.18
N PRO A 78 0.52 -11.50 20.50
CA PRO A 78 -0.29 -10.53 21.21
C PRO A 78 0.49 -9.23 21.41
N ALA A 79 -0.23 -8.11 21.49
CA ALA A 79 0.38 -6.88 22.00
C ALA A 79 0.61 -7.02 23.53
N VAL A 80 1.58 -6.28 24.06
CA VAL A 80 1.95 -6.33 25.48
C VAL A 80 1.65 -4.99 26.13
N LEU A 81 0.70 -4.98 27.06
CA LEU A 81 0.43 -3.82 27.91
C LEU A 81 1.31 -3.87 29.15
N THR A 82 2.15 -2.85 29.34
CA THR A 82 2.86 -2.62 30.59
C THR A 82 2.17 -1.52 31.39
N ALA A 83 1.63 -1.86 32.55
CA ALA A 83 0.84 -0.98 33.40
C ALA A 83 1.16 -1.23 34.89
N GLY A 84 1.60 -0.21 35.62
CA GLY A 84 1.90 -0.33 37.05
C GLY A 84 2.97 -1.38 37.39
N GLY A 85 3.95 -1.57 36.50
CA GLY A 85 5.01 -2.58 36.64
C GLY A 85 4.60 -4.02 36.33
N LYS A 86 3.39 -4.24 35.82
CA LYS A 86 2.89 -5.54 35.35
C LYS A 86 2.74 -5.54 33.84
N THR A 87 3.00 -6.69 33.24
CA THR A 87 2.78 -6.94 31.81
C THR A 87 1.55 -7.81 31.61
N THR A 88 0.68 -7.43 30.67
CA THR A 88 -0.53 -8.15 30.30
C THR A 88 -0.54 -8.42 28.80
N SER A 89 -0.86 -9.65 28.40
CA SER A 89 -1.06 -10.03 26.99
C SER A 89 -2.39 -9.50 26.49
N CYS A 90 -2.38 -8.87 25.32
CA CYS A 90 -3.55 -8.32 24.64
C CYS A 90 -3.72 -9.08 23.32
N ASP A 91 -4.55 -10.13 23.35
CA ASP A 91 -4.65 -11.09 22.25
C ASP A 91 -5.47 -10.55 21.06
N THR A 92 -6.30 -9.53 21.29
CA THR A 92 -7.10 -8.88 20.24
C THR A 92 -6.30 -7.73 19.66
N VAL A 93 -5.68 -7.94 18.50
CA VAL A 93 -4.87 -6.93 17.80
C VAL A 93 -5.37 -6.77 16.37
N PHE A 94 -5.93 -5.61 16.06
CA PHE A 94 -6.30 -5.22 14.70
C PHE A 94 -5.51 -3.98 14.32
N VAL A 95 -4.25 -4.16 13.92
CA VAL A 95 -3.37 -3.05 13.52
C VAL A 95 -2.65 -3.39 12.22
N GLY A 96 -2.81 -2.53 11.21
CA GLY A 96 -2.19 -2.70 9.90
C GLY A 96 -2.90 -1.89 8.81
N THR A 97 -2.39 -1.98 7.59
CA THR A 97 -2.94 -1.27 6.43
C THR A 97 -3.98 -2.08 5.65
N GLY A 98 -4.34 -3.26 6.12
CA GLY A 98 -5.18 -4.21 5.38
C GLY A 98 -4.49 -4.80 4.14
N GLY A 99 -3.15 -4.72 4.06
CA GLY A 99 -2.35 -5.16 2.91
C GLY A 99 -2.08 -4.06 1.88
N HIS A 100 -2.75 -2.92 1.98
CA HIS A 100 -2.51 -1.80 1.08
C HIS A 100 -1.16 -1.12 1.36
N ARG A 101 -0.51 -0.63 0.30
CA ARG A 101 0.62 0.29 0.44
C ARG A 101 0.10 1.70 0.67
N LEU A 102 0.53 2.31 1.77
CA LEU A 102 0.23 3.69 2.13
C LEU A 102 1.42 4.57 1.74
N ALA A 103 1.14 5.79 1.28
CA ALA A 103 2.17 6.75 0.93
C ALA A 103 3.00 7.19 2.16
N PRO A 104 4.27 7.59 2.01
CA PRO A 104 5.04 8.16 3.12
C PRO A 104 4.39 9.45 3.64
N GLY A 105 4.41 9.65 4.95
CA GLY A 105 3.78 10.79 5.61
C GLY A 105 2.25 10.70 5.74
N PHE A 106 1.63 9.67 5.19
CA PHE A 106 0.19 9.44 5.33
C PHE A 106 -0.10 8.69 6.64
N ARG A 107 -1.20 9.08 7.27
CA ARG A 107 -1.76 8.51 8.49
C ARG A 107 -3.11 7.88 8.21
N MET A 108 -3.41 6.79 8.91
CA MET A 108 -4.72 6.13 8.87
C MET A 108 -5.12 5.60 10.25
N LYS A 109 -6.42 5.40 10.46
CA LYS A 109 -7.02 4.82 11.67
C LYS A 109 -7.95 3.64 11.38
N GLY A 110 -8.04 3.23 10.11
CA GLY A 110 -8.81 2.06 9.71
C GLY A 110 -8.76 1.82 8.22
N TYR A 111 -9.30 0.68 7.80
CA TYR A 111 -9.37 0.26 6.41
C TYR A 111 -10.64 -0.56 6.14
N THR A 112 -10.90 -0.87 4.88
CA THR A 112 -11.95 -1.82 4.51
C THR A 112 -11.46 -3.26 4.69
N GLY A 113 -11.92 -3.91 5.77
CA GLY A 113 -11.68 -5.32 6.05
C GLY A 113 -12.91 -6.19 5.79
N GLY A 114 -13.01 -7.30 6.52
CA GLY A 114 -14.09 -8.28 6.37
C GLY A 114 -13.85 -9.21 5.19
N THR A 115 -14.87 -9.44 4.37
CA THR A 115 -14.76 -10.25 3.15
C THR A 115 -15.13 -9.42 1.94
N LYS A 116 -14.67 -9.80 0.74
CA LYS A 116 -15.03 -9.07 -0.48
C LYS A 116 -16.55 -8.94 -0.71
N PRO A 117 -17.39 -9.96 -0.46
CA PRO A 117 -18.85 -9.83 -0.59
C PRO A 117 -19.50 -9.00 0.53
N GLU A 118 -18.86 -8.93 1.71
CA GLU A 118 -19.35 -8.21 2.89
C GLU A 118 -18.23 -7.33 3.48
N PRO A 119 -17.84 -6.26 2.77
CA PRO A 119 -16.80 -5.37 3.23
C PRO A 119 -17.28 -4.61 4.47
N LYS A 120 -16.38 -4.42 5.44
CA LYS A 120 -16.67 -3.69 6.68
C LYS A 120 -15.51 -2.77 7.02
N THR A 121 -15.81 -1.62 7.60
CA THR A 121 -14.78 -0.77 8.19
C THR A 121 -14.15 -1.49 9.38
N GLN A 122 -12.84 -1.71 9.31
CA GLN A 122 -12.01 -2.22 10.38
C GLN A 122 -11.19 -1.05 10.93
N LEU A 123 -11.54 -0.59 12.13
CA LEU A 123 -10.73 0.39 12.86
C LEU A 123 -9.48 -0.28 13.41
N LEU A 124 -8.44 0.53 13.65
CA LEU A 124 -7.22 0.04 14.26
C LEU A 124 -7.35 0.10 15.77
N TYR A 125 -7.26 -1.05 16.43
CA TYR A 125 -7.38 -1.11 17.89
C TYR A 125 -6.70 -2.34 18.49
N VAL A 126 -6.48 -2.26 19.80
CA VAL A 126 -6.03 -3.38 20.64
C VAL A 126 -6.97 -3.52 21.84
N GLU A 127 -7.30 -4.76 22.20
CA GLU A 127 -8.03 -5.06 23.44
C GLU A 127 -7.25 -5.95 24.39
N CYS A 128 -7.24 -5.57 25.67
CA CYS A 128 -6.53 -6.27 26.73
C CYS A 128 -7.55 -6.78 27.76
N LYS A 129 -7.76 -8.10 27.78
CA LYS A 129 -8.79 -8.73 28.60
C LYS A 129 -8.55 -8.52 30.10
N GLY A 130 -9.55 -8.02 30.82
CA GLY A 130 -9.48 -7.80 32.27
C GLY A 130 -8.40 -6.81 32.73
N ALA A 131 -7.81 -6.05 31.80
CA ALA A 131 -6.85 -5.01 32.10
C ALA A 131 -7.53 -3.65 32.31
N GLU A 132 -6.82 -2.73 32.96
CA GLU A 132 -7.18 -1.32 33.02
C GLU A 132 -5.95 -0.47 32.67
N ALA A 133 -6.15 0.61 31.94
CA ALA A 133 -5.11 1.60 31.73
C ALA A 133 -4.90 2.39 33.03
N VAL A 134 -3.65 2.49 33.46
CA VAL A 134 -3.22 3.32 34.60
C VAL A 134 -2.22 4.35 34.08
N PRO A 135 -2.02 5.48 34.78
CA PRO A 135 -1.01 6.46 34.38
C PRO A 135 0.37 5.82 34.18
N GLY A 136 1.04 6.21 33.11
CA GLY A 136 2.32 5.65 32.66
C GLY A 136 2.20 4.31 31.93
N ALA A 137 0.99 3.89 31.54
CA ALA A 137 0.81 2.66 30.77
C ALA A 137 1.37 2.79 29.36
N VAL A 138 2.05 1.73 28.91
CA VAL A 138 2.64 1.63 27.57
C VAL A 138 2.14 0.35 26.92
N LEU A 139 1.66 0.47 25.68
CA LEU A 139 1.34 -0.67 24.83
C LEU A 139 2.50 -0.92 23.86
N SER A 140 3.03 -2.13 23.84
CA SER A 140 4.04 -2.58 22.89
C SER A 140 3.41 -3.51 21.86
N LEU A 141 3.75 -3.32 20.60
CA LEU A 141 3.24 -4.12 19.48
C LEU A 141 4.39 -4.49 18.55
N ASP A 142 4.59 -5.78 18.35
CA ASP A 142 5.46 -6.29 17.29
C ASP A 142 4.70 -6.23 15.95
N TYR A 143 5.40 -5.79 14.92
CA TYR A 143 4.84 -5.60 13.59
C TYR A 143 5.89 -5.89 12.52
N SER A 144 5.40 -6.08 11.31
CA SER A 144 6.24 -6.18 10.13
C SER A 144 5.73 -5.25 9.04
N TYR A 145 6.63 -4.81 8.18
CA TYR A 145 6.28 -3.96 7.06
C TYR A 145 7.16 -4.25 5.85
N VAL A 146 6.61 -4.03 4.67
CA VAL A 146 7.33 -4.10 3.39
C VAL A 146 7.39 -2.70 2.80
N THR A 147 8.54 -2.29 2.27
CA THR A 147 8.76 -0.96 1.67
C THR A 147 8.98 -1.03 0.17
N GLY A 148 8.91 0.11 -0.52
CA GLY A 148 9.23 0.26 -1.94
C GLY A 148 8.10 -0.16 -2.90
N GLU A 149 8.51 -0.64 -4.06
CA GLU A 149 7.61 -1.14 -5.10
C GLU A 149 7.00 -2.48 -4.71
N TYR A 150 5.80 -2.77 -5.20
CA TYR A 150 5.17 -4.07 -4.98
C TYR A 150 5.59 -5.04 -6.09
N ASN A 151 6.36 -6.06 -5.74
CA ASN A 151 6.75 -7.14 -6.63
C ASN A 151 5.88 -8.36 -6.37
N TYR A 152 4.99 -8.72 -7.28
CA TYR A 152 4.08 -9.85 -7.11
C TYR A 152 4.80 -11.18 -6.86
N TYR A 153 5.95 -11.39 -7.49
CA TYR A 153 6.70 -12.64 -7.38
C TYR A 153 7.51 -12.72 -6.08
N TYR A 154 7.85 -11.57 -5.52
CA TYR A 154 8.65 -11.46 -4.30
C TYR A 154 8.02 -10.41 -3.36
N PRO A 155 6.79 -10.65 -2.87
CA PRO A 155 6.03 -9.65 -2.12
C PRO A 155 6.68 -9.27 -0.79
N ASP A 156 7.56 -10.14 -0.27
CA ASP A 156 8.24 -9.99 1.03
C ASP A 156 9.74 -9.64 0.90
N GLU A 157 10.25 -9.35 -0.31
CA GLU A 157 11.69 -9.14 -0.57
C GLU A 157 12.30 -8.05 0.32
N ASN A 158 11.51 -7.02 0.67
CA ASN A 158 11.90 -5.89 1.52
C ASN A 158 11.16 -5.88 2.86
N LYS A 159 10.79 -7.06 3.38
CA LYS A 159 10.12 -7.18 4.68
C LYS A 159 11.09 -6.89 5.82
N THR A 160 10.64 -6.07 6.77
CA THR A 160 11.35 -5.76 8.01
C THR A 160 10.41 -5.97 9.18
N ASP A 161 10.92 -6.58 10.25
CA ASP A 161 10.20 -6.73 11.52
C ASP A 161 10.70 -5.65 12.51
N ALA A 162 9.79 -5.13 13.32
CA ALA A 162 10.06 -4.07 14.29
C ALA A 162 9.05 -4.12 15.45
N THR A 163 9.33 -3.35 16.49
CA THR A 163 8.45 -3.17 17.64
C THR A 163 8.12 -1.69 17.76
N MET A 164 6.86 -1.36 18.03
CA MET A 164 6.44 -0.01 18.36
C MET A 164 5.93 0.06 19.80
N GLU A 165 6.25 1.16 20.48
CA GLU A 165 5.77 1.46 21.82
C GLU A 165 4.83 2.67 21.75
N ILE A 166 3.67 2.56 22.41
CA ILE A 166 2.59 3.54 22.37
C ILE A 166 2.28 3.95 23.81
N ALA A 167 2.54 5.21 24.14
CA ALA A 167 2.16 5.78 25.42
C ALA A 167 0.64 5.99 25.47
N LEU A 168 -0.03 5.45 26.50
CA LEU A 168 -1.49 5.56 26.63
C LEU A 168 -1.93 6.85 27.34
N ASP A 169 -1.00 7.60 27.93
CA ASP A 169 -1.26 8.91 28.52
C ASP A 169 -1.36 10.01 27.46
N ASP A 170 -0.70 9.82 26.32
CA ASP A 170 -0.60 10.80 25.23
C ASP A 170 -1.70 10.57 24.17
N VAL A 171 -2.96 10.58 24.61
CA VAL A 171 -4.10 10.40 23.70
C VAL A 171 -4.20 11.58 22.74
N ALA A 172 -4.03 11.32 21.45
CA ALA A 172 -4.05 12.33 20.40
C ALA A 172 -5.48 12.52 19.85
N THR A 173 -6.05 13.71 20.09
CA THR A 173 -7.42 14.05 19.66
C THR A 173 -7.46 14.86 18.36
N ASP A 174 -6.42 15.62 18.05
CA ASP A 174 -6.39 16.59 16.95
C ASP A 174 -5.45 16.15 15.82
N LEU A 175 -5.63 14.91 15.34
CA LEU A 175 -4.81 14.35 14.26
C LEU A 175 -5.31 14.80 12.88
N SER A 176 -4.37 15.19 12.02
CA SER A 176 -4.63 15.41 10.60
C SER A 176 -4.57 14.11 9.81
N TYR A 177 -5.46 14.00 8.82
CA TYR A 177 -5.58 12.90 7.88
C TYR A 177 -5.90 13.40 6.45
N PRO A 178 -5.55 12.63 5.41
CA PRO A 178 -4.60 11.52 5.47
C PRO A 178 -3.15 12.01 5.53
N GLU A 179 -2.85 13.20 5.03
CA GLU A 179 -1.51 13.80 5.07
C GLU A 179 -1.17 14.34 6.47
N ALA A 180 -0.35 13.61 7.23
CA ALA A 180 0.20 14.09 8.49
C ALA A 180 1.53 14.83 8.31
N VAL A 181 2.33 14.40 7.32
CA VAL A 181 3.60 15.02 6.92
C VAL A 181 3.58 15.19 5.40
N LYS A 182 3.86 16.40 4.92
CA LYS A 182 3.90 16.70 3.49
C LYS A 182 5.24 16.32 2.89
N PHE A 183 5.20 15.63 1.77
CA PHE A 183 6.35 15.33 0.92
C PHE A 183 6.14 15.99 -0.44
N GLU A 184 7.08 16.85 -0.84
CA GLU A 184 7.02 17.52 -2.14
C GLU A 184 7.06 16.49 -3.28
N GLY A 185 6.18 16.65 -4.27
CA GLY A 185 6.11 15.76 -5.44
C GLY A 185 5.49 14.38 -5.18
N LEU A 186 5.14 14.03 -3.94
CA LEU A 186 4.53 12.74 -3.62
C LEU A 186 3.11 12.61 -4.19
N VAL A 187 2.31 13.66 -4.00
CA VAL A 187 0.91 13.71 -4.41
C VAL A 187 0.81 14.23 -5.85
N GLN A 188 0.21 13.42 -6.71
CA GLN A 188 -0.03 13.71 -8.12
C GLN A 188 -1.39 14.39 -8.31
N PRO A 189 -1.48 15.40 -9.20
CA PRO A 189 -2.78 15.96 -9.60
C PRO A 189 -3.59 14.93 -10.41
N THR A 190 -4.92 15.08 -10.43
CA THR A 190 -5.82 14.23 -11.25
C THR A 190 -5.46 14.17 -12.74
N ALA A 191 -4.91 15.26 -13.28
CA ALA A 191 -4.52 15.36 -14.68
C ALA A 191 -3.11 14.81 -14.98
N ALA A 192 -2.41 14.24 -13.99
CA ALA A 192 -1.09 13.66 -14.20
C ALA A 192 -1.15 12.48 -15.17
N GLU A 193 -0.17 12.43 -16.06
CA GLU A 193 0.12 11.26 -16.88
C GLU A 193 1.05 10.33 -16.09
N ILE A 194 0.68 9.06 -15.96
CA ILE A 194 1.47 8.07 -15.24
C ILE A 194 2.06 7.09 -16.25
N THR A 195 3.39 6.95 -16.24
CA THR A 195 4.08 5.99 -17.13
C THR A 195 4.00 4.58 -16.54
N ALA A 196 3.31 3.70 -17.27
CA ALA A 196 3.17 2.29 -16.97
C ALA A 196 4.23 1.45 -17.70
N ILE A 197 4.10 0.13 -17.64
CA ILE A 197 4.94 -0.82 -18.37
C ILE A 197 4.90 -0.54 -19.89
N ASN A 198 6.04 -0.77 -20.56
CA ASN A 198 6.23 -0.52 -22.00
C ASN A 198 5.91 0.92 -22.44
N ASP A 199 6.16 1.90 -21.56
CA ASP A 199 5.90 3.33 -21.80
C ASP A 199 4.43 3.66 -22.12
N VAL A 200 3.50 2.78 -21.74
CA VAL A 200 2.06 3.05 -21.86
C VAL A 200 1.70 4.18 -20.90
N ILE A 201 1.02 5.19 -21.40
CA ILE A 201 0.58 6.33 -20.58
C ILE A 201 -0.81 6.05 -20.02
N LEU A 202 -0.92 6.02 -18.69
CA LEU A 202 -2.18 5.92 -17.96
C LEU A 202 -2.67 7.31 -17.55
N THR A 203 -3.96 7.58 -17.78
CA THR A 203 -4.65 8.80 -17.35
C THR A 203 -5.98 8.47 -16.66
N LEU A 204 -6.48 9.43 -15.87
CA LEU A 204 -7.77 9.37 -15.17
C LEU A 204 -8.73 10.43 -15.76
N PRO A 205 -9.29 10.21 -16.97
CA PRO A 205 -10.14 11.19 -17.64
C PRO A 205 -11.48 11.46 -16.93
N GLY A 206 -11.95 10.56 -16.07
CA GLY A 206 -13.27 10.70 -15.42
C GLY A 206 -13.27 10.26 -13.97
N ILE A 207 -13.87 11.11 -13.12
CA ILE A 207 -14.15 10.81 -11.71
C ILE A 207 -15.60 11.18 -11.44
N GLU A 208 -16.38 10.19 -11.03
CA GLU A 208 -17.78 10.35 -10.65
C GLU A 208 -17.97 9.98 -9.19
N ARG A 209 -18.45 10.92 -8.38
CA ARG A 209 -18.92 10.67 -7.03
C ARG A 209 -20.34 10.13 -7.09
N THR A 210 -20.58 8.96 -6.52
CA THR A 210 -21.89 8.30 -6.47
C THR A 210 -22.40 8.20 -5.02
N ASP A 211 -23.65 7.79 -4.85
CA ASP A 211 -24.25 7.56 -3.51
C ASP A 211 -23.53 6.46 -2.71
N ASN A 212 -22.76 5.61 -3.38
CA ASN A 212 -22.09 4.46 -2.75
C ASN A 212 -20.56 4.59 -2.73
N GLY A 213 -19.99 5.66 -3.28
CA GLY A 213 -18.54 5.86 -3.37
C GLY A 213 -18.10 6.57 -4.64
N PHE A 214 -17.12 6.01 -5.35
CA PHE A 214 -16.57 6.57 -6.59
C PHE A 214 -16.61 5.58 -7.74
N GLN A 215 -16.81 6.12 -8.94
CA GLN A 215 -16.49 5.47 -10.20
C GLN A 215 -15.37 6.25 -10.89
N PHE A 216 -14.30 5.55 -11.24
CA PHE A 216 -13.16 6.10 -11.96
C PHE A 216 -13.19 5.58 -13.39
N THR A 217 -12.96 6.47 -14.36
CA THR A 217 -12.75 6.12 -15.76
C THR A 217 -11.28 6.28 -16.06
N TRP A 218 -10.62 5.18 -16.40
CA TRP A 218 -9.19 5.10 -16.70
C TRP A 218 -9.00 4.97 -18.21
N GLN A 219 -7.93 5.56 -18.72
CA GLN A 219 -7.55 5.43 -20.11
C GLN A 219 -6.06 5.16 -20.24
N THR A 220 -5.70 4.28 -21.16
CA THR A 220 -4.31 4.03 -21.57
C THR A 220 -4.09 4.52 -22.99
N ASN A 221 -2.89 5.00 -23.26
CA ASN A 221 -2.36 5.28 -24.60
C ASN A 221 -1.05 4.50 -24.77
N ASN A 222 -1.01 3.61 -25.75
CA ASN A 222 0.13 2.74 -26.01
C ASN A 222 0.93 3.27 -27.22
N PRO A 223 2.10 3.90 -26.99
CA PRO A 223 2.95 4.38 -28.09
C PRO A 223 3.71 3.25 -28.80
N GLY A 224 3.72 2.04 -28.24
CA GLY A 224 4.47 0.90 -28.74
C GLY A 224 3.84 0.20 -29.95
N GLU A 225 4.65 -0.67 -30.57
CA GLU A 225 4.27 -1.45 -31.76
C GLU A 225 3.48 -2.74 -31.43
N TYR A 226 3.39 -3.10 -30.15
CA TYR A 226 2.72 -4.31 -29.68
C TYR A 226 1.59 -3.98 -28.71
N PRO A 227 0.48 -4.73 -28.75
CA PRO A 227 -0.58 -4.60 -27.76
C PRO A 227 -0.04 -4.82 -26.33
N THR A 228 -0.47 -4.00 -25.38
CA THR A 228 -0.01 -4.05 -23.98
C THR A 228 -1.20 -3.93 -23.04
N ASP A 229 -1.23 -4.76 -22.01
CA ASP A 229 -2.09 -4.68 -20.84
C ASP A 229 -1.38 -3.96 -19.68
N VAL A 230 -2.09 -3.08 -18.97
CA VAL A 230 -1.56 -2.35 -17.81
C VAL A 230 -2.43 -2.63 -16.60
N HIS A 231 -1.89 -3.35 -15.62
CA HIS A 231 -2.63 -3.69 -14.42
C HIS A 231 -2.58 -2.55 -13.39
N ILE A 232 -3.75 -2.14 -12.89
CA ILE A 232 -3.89 -1.16 -11.80
C ILE A 232 -4.76 -1.65 -10.63
N GLY A 233 -5.32 -2.85 -10.72
CA GLY A 233 -6.26 -3.37 -9.74
C GLY A 233 -7.57 -2.57 -9.65
N THR A 234 -8.14 -2.55 -8.44
CA THR A 234 -9.22 -1.63 -8.05
C THR A 234 -8.66 -0.69 -7.00
N PRO A 235 -8.20 0.52 -7.38
CA PRO A 235 -7.51 1.42 -6.46
C PRO A 235 -8.40 1.82 -5.27
N PRO A 236 -7.94 1.68 -4.02
CA PRO A 236 -8.63 2.21 -2.86
C PRO A 236 -8.50 3.75 -2.78
N VAL A 237 -9.33 4.37 -1.96
CA VAL A 237 -9.24 5.80 -1.62
C VAL A 237 -9.11 5.98 -0.12
N ILE A 238 -8.24 6.87 0.34
CA ILE A 238 -8.16 7.27 1.74
C ILE A 238 -8.82 8.63 1.94
N GLY A 239 -9.75 8.71 2.91
CA GLY A 239 -10.52 9.93 3.19
C GLY A 239 -9.90 10.81 4.27
N SER A 240 -10.44 12.02 4.43
CA SER A 240 -10.10 12.95 5.50
C SER A 240 -10.47 12.46 6.91
N ASP A 241 -11.22 11.38 7.00
CA ASP A 241 -11.52 10.67 8.23
C ASP A 241 -10.42 9.67 8.64
N GLY A 242 -9.42 9.45 7.79
CA GLY A 242 -8.32 8.53 8.03
C GLY A 242 -8.65 7.07 7.75
N ILE A 243 -9.74 6.77 7.04
CA ILE A 243 -10.09 5.39 6.66
C ILE A 243 -9.70 5.15 5.21
N LEU A 244 -9.03 4.02 4.97
CA LEU A 244 -8.74 3.52 3.62
C LEU A 244 -9.89 2.66 3.10
N TYR A 245 -10.63 3.20 2.14
CA TYR A 245 -11.81 2.62 1.53
C TYR A 245 -11.47 1.81 0.28
N GLY A 246 -11.98 0.58 0.20
CA GLY A 246 -11.68 -0.38 -0.87
C GLY A 246 -11.05 -1.64 -0.31
N TYR A 247 -11.62 -2.80 -0.64
CA TYR A 247 -11.10 -4.09 -0.19
C TYR A 247 -9.77 -4.40 -0.89
N TYR A 248 -8.75 -4.78 -0.14
CA TYR A 248 -7.45 -5.13 -0.71
C TYR A 248 -7.54 -6.34 -1.65
N GLN A 249 -7.04 -6.14 -2.87
CA GLN A 249 -6.74 -7.20 -3.80
C GLN A 249 -5.41 -6.89 -4.46
N THR A 250 -4.63 -7.92 -4.76
CA THR A 250 -3.40 -7.72 -5.51
C THR A 250 -3.76 -7.16 -6.91
N PRO A 251 -3.06 -6.13 -7.41
CA PRO A 251 -3.49 -5.43 -8.61
C PRO A 251 -3.48 -6.28 -9.89
N ASP A 252 -2.75 -7.40 -9.88
CA ASP A 252 -2.59 -8.33 -11.00
C ASP A 252 -3.85 -9.15 -11.33
N ILE A 253 -4.77 -9.32 -10.36
CA ILE A 253 -5.94 -10.20 -10.50
C ILE A 253 -7.07 -9.54 -11.29
N VAL A 254 -7.08 -8.20 -11.38
CA VAL A 254 -8.16 -7.48 -12.06
C VAL A 254 -7.90 -7.47 -13.57
N SER A 255 -8.87 -8.00 -14.31
CA SER A 255 -8.83 -7.98 -15.78
C SER A 255 -8.89 -6.53 -16.27
N VAL A 256 -7.91 -6.15 -17.09
CA VAL A 256 -7.82 -4.85 -17.76
C VAL A 256 -7.94 -5.03 -19.28
N PRO A 257 -8.44 -4.03 -20.02
CA PRO A 257 -8.47 -4.13 -21.47
C PRO A 257 -7.04 -4.13 -22.03
N VAL A 258 -6.85 -4.85 -23.14
CA VAL A 258 -5.60 -4.80 -23.90
C VAL A 258 -5.59 -3.52 -24.72
N THR A 259 -4.56 -2.70 -24.55
CA THR A 259 -4.37 -1.46 -25.31
C THR A 259 -3.70 -1.79 -26.64
N PRO A 260 -4.35 -1.56 -27.79
CA PRO A 260 -3.75 -1.86 -29.10
C PRO A 260 -2.50 -1.00 -29.34
N ALA A 261 -1.59 -1.50 -30.19
CA ALA A 261 -0.42 -0.75 -30.64
C ALA A 261 -0.82 0.59 -31.27
N GLY A 262 -0.19 1.68 -30.84
CA GLY A 262 -0.48 3.05 -31.30
C GLY A 262 -1.90 3.54 -30.99
N GLY A 263 -2.62 2.89 -30.07
CA GLY A 263 -4.02 3.20 -29.77
C GLY A 263 -4.32 3.33 -28.29
N THR A 264 -5.61 3.45 -27.98
CA THR A 264 -6.11 3.70 -26.63
C THR A 264 -7.10 2.63 -26.19
N ALA A 265 -7.19 2.42 -24.88
CA ALA A 265 -8.26 1.64 -24.26
C ALA A 265 -8.81 2.39 -23.05
N GLU A 266 -10.08 2.16 -22.73
CA GLU A 266 -10.78 2.80 -21.61
C GLU A 266 -11.56 1.75 -20.81
N TRP A 267 -11.60 1.91 -19.49
CA TRP A 267 -12.39 1.07 -18.59
C TRP A 267 -12.73 1.82 -17.31
N THR A 268 -13.60 1.22 -16.50
CA THR A 268 -13.98 1.79 -15.21
C THR A 268 -13.63 0.89 -14.03
N THR A 269 -13.36 1.52 -12.89
CA THR A 269 -13.27 0.86 -11.58
C THR A 269 -14.19 1.55 -10.59
N GLN A 270 -14.66 0.82 -9.57
CA GLN A 270 -15.52 1.37 -8.53
C GLN A 270 -14.94 1.08 -7.15
N VAL A 271 -15.05 2.04 -6.25
CA VAL A 271 -14.67 1.89 -4.84
C VAL A 271 -15.79 2.44 -3.96
N SER A 272 -16.18 1.66 -2.96
CA SER A 272 -17.21 2.09 -2.02
C SER A 272 -16.64 3.00 -0.94
N ALA A 273 -17.26 4.15 -0.71
CA ALA A 273 -16.86 5.09 0.34
C ALA A 273 -18.08 5.89 0.83
N PRO A 274 -18.21 6.20 2.14
CA PRO A 274 -19.33 6.95 2.70
C PRO A 274 -19.47 8.34 2.07
N VAL A 275 -20.69 8.76 1.76
CA VAL A 275 -21.01 10.01 1.04
C VAL A 275 -20.58 11.29 1.75
N ASP A 276 -20.54 11.24 3.08
CA ASP A 276 -20.25 12.34 4.00
C ASP A 276 -18.75 12.59 4.23
N VAL A 277 -17.90 11.62 3.89
CA VAL A 277 -16.44 11.78 3.91
C VAL A 277 -15.98 12.58 2.69
N LYS A 278 -14.91 13.36 2.85
CA LYS A 278 -14.33 14.27 1.84
C LYS A 278 -12.81 14.13 1.82
N GLY A 279 -12.13 14.96 1.00
CA GLY A 279 -10.67 15.09 1.03
C GLY A 279 -9.96 13.78 0.67
N PHE A 280 -10.45 13.09 -0.37
CA PHE A 280 -9.96 11.78 -0.74
C PHE A 280 -8.68 11.84 -1.57
N TYR A 281 -7.88 10.78 -1.45
CA TYR A 281 -6.73 10.51 -2.30
C TYR A 281 -6.83 9.06 -2.80
N ILE A 282 -6.57 8.83 -4.07
CA ILE A 282 -6.46 7.47 -4.63
C ILE A 282 -5.08 6.92 -4.28
N MET A 283 -5.01 5.76 -3.63
CA MET A 283 -3.75 5.02 -3.47
C MET A 283 -3.61 4.06 -4.64
N LEU A 284 -3.05 4.56 -5.74
CA LEU A 284 -2.94 3.85 -7.01
C LEU A 284 -1.64 3.03 -7.04
N SER A 285 -1.68 1.82 -7.58
CA SER A 285 -0.48 1.04 -7.91
C SER A 285 -0.56 0.63 -9.36
N VAL A 286 0.44 1.00 -10.15
CA VAL A 286 0.48 0.81 -11.61
C VAL A 286 1.60 -0.15 -11.95
N GLU A 287 1.30 -1.15 -12.77
CA GLU A 287 2.33 -2.04 -13.32
C GLU A 287 3.31 -1.24 -14.18
N SER A 288 4.58 -1.21 -13.78
CA SER A 288 5.63 -0.38 -14.37
C SER A 288 6.97 -1.11 -14.32
N LYS A 289 7.94 -0.67 -15.13
CA LYS A 289 9.31 -1.20 -15.25
C LYS A 289 9.41 -2.64 -15.79
N LYS A 290 8.78 -3.61 -15.14
CA LYS A 290 8.73 -5.03 -15.56
C LYS A 290 7.40 -5.66 -15.18
N GLN A 291 7.10 -6.79 -15.81
CA GLN A 291 5.84 -7.50 -15.58
C GLN A 291 5.65 -7.85 -14.10
N ARG A 292 4.46 -7.53 -13.58
CA ARG A 292 4.03 -7.69 -12.19
C ARG A 292 4.88 -6.96 -11.14
N LEU A 293 5.60 -5.92 -11.53
CA LEU A 293 6.16 -4.93 -10.61
C LEU A 293 5.29 -3.67 -10.64
N PHE A 294 4.90 -3.18 -9.46
CA PHE A 294 3.97 -2.07 -9.34
C PHE A 294 4.58 -0.89 -8.58
N VAL A 295 4.53 0.27 -9.21
CA VAL A 295 4.90 1.56 -8.63
C VAL A 295 3.65 2.24 -8.10
N SER A 296 3.72 2.79 -6.89
CA SER A 296 2.57 3.37 -6.21
C SER A 296 2.56 4.90 -6.31
N TYR A 297 1.36 5.47 -6.41
CA TYR A 297 1.09 6.89 -6.57
C TYR A 297 -0.07 7.32 -5.68
N ALA A 298 0.02 8.52 -5.10
CA ALA A 298 -1.09 9.16 -4.41
C ALA A 298 -1.69 10.19 -5.37
N VAL A 299 -2.94 10.01 -5.79
CA VAL A 299 -3.62 10.96 -6.69
C VAL A 299 -4.63 11.77 -5.88
N ASP A 300 -4.46 13.09 -5.86
CA ASP A 300 -5.37 14.01 -5.18
C ASP A 300 -6.72 14.06 -5.89
N ILE A 301 -7.79 13.70 -5.19
CA ILE A 301 -9.19 13.85 -5.63
C ILE A 301 -10.01 14.60 -4.58
N SER A 302 -9.36 15.44 -3.77
CA SER A 302 -9.95 16.12 -2.63
C SER A 302 -11.06 17.10 -2.99
N ASP A 303 -11.12 17.54 -4.25
CA ASP A 303 -12.15 18.41 -4.82
C ASP A 303 -13.44 17.68 -5.23
N ARG A 304 -13.50 16.35 -5.08
CA ARG A 304 -14.60 15.48 -5.54
C ARG A 304 -15.56 15.00 -4.43
#